data_AF-A0A968X864-F1
#
_entry.id   AF-A0A968X864-F1
#
_cell.length_a   1.000
_cell.length_b   1.000
_cell.length_c   1.000
_cell.angle_alpha   90.00
_cell.angle_beta   90.00
_cell.angle_gamma   90.00
#
_symmetry.space_group_name_H-M   'P 1'
#
loop_
_entity.id
_entity.type
_entity.pdbx_description
1 polymer ?
#
loop_
_entity_poly.entity_id
_entity_poly.type
_entity_poly.pdbx_seq_one_letter_code
_entity_poly.pdbx_strand_id
1 'polypeptide(L)' 'MDDLGAETARDWTEAVLFEILDYRYRNQLSTVVVTNLVLPELTSDELDPRITSRLQDTSLCTVVETRAQDYRLRPKSQKD' A
#
# COMPACT_ATOMS: atom_id res chain seq x y z
N MET A 1 -5.81 2.74 4.60
CA MET A 1 -4.42 2.84 5.08
C MET A 1 -3.67 3.58 4.00
N ASP A 2 -3.00 4.65 4.38
CA ASP A 2 -2.35 5.58 3.47
C ASP A 2 -0.83 5.48 3.64
N ASP A 3 -0.07 5.78 2.58
CA ASP A 3 1.40 5.82 2.57
C ASP A 3 2.12 4.54 3.07
N LEU A 4 1.58 3.35 2.76
CA LEU A 4 2.25 2.09 3.11
C LEU A 4 3.65 2.01 2.46
N GLY A 5 4.69 1.80 3.25
CA GLY A 5 6.08 1.70 2.79
C GLY A 5 6.84 3.03 2.77
N ALA A 6 6.22 4.13 3.20
CA ALA A 6 6.92 5.41 3.40
C ALA A 6 7.46 5.57 4.84
N GLU A 7 7.08 4.67 5.75
CA GLU A 7 7.57 4.66 7.12
C GLU A 7 9.07 4.38 7.20
N THR A 8 9.79 5.13 8.05
CA THR A 8 11.12 4.72 8.49
C THR A 8 10.93 3.52 9.42
N ALA A 9 11.03 2.31 8.86
CA ALA A 9 10.78 1.07 9.58
C ALA A 9 11.60 1.00 10.87
N ARG A 10 10.89 1.01 12.00
CA ARG A 10 11.39 0.51 13.28
C ARG A 10 10.66 -0.82 13.49
N ASP A 11 11.34 -1.83 14.02
CA ASP A 11 10.79 -3.20 14.20
C ASP A 11 9.37 -3.24 14.78
N TRP A 12 9.05 -2.32 15.71
CA TRP A 12 7.72 -2.24 16.32
C TRP A 12 6.62 -1.77 15.34
N THR A 13 6.93 -0.86 14.41
CA THR A 13 5.98 -0.30 13.45
C THR A 13 5.54 -1.39 12.47
N GLU A 14 6.48 -2.20 11.99
CA GLU A 14 6.18 -3.33 11.09
C GLU A 14 5.29 -4.38 11.78
N ALA A 15 5.57 -4.68 13.05
CA ALA A 15 4.77 -5.65 13.81
C ALA A 15 3.30 -5.22 13.95
N VAL A 16 3.07 -3.94 14.25
CA VAL A 16 1.71 -3.38 14.36
C VAL A 16 1.02 -3.35 13.01
N LEU A 17 1.74 -2.95 11.95
CA LEU A 17 1.22 -2.95 10.60
C LEU A 17 0.77 -4.35 10.16
N PHE A 18 1.62 -5.35 10.42
CA PHE A 18 1.29 -6.75 10.15
C PHE A 18 0.05 -7.19 10.92
N GLU A 19 -0.04 -6.89 12.22
CA GLU A 19 -1.18 -7.29 13.05
C GLU A 19 -2.50 -6.70 12.52
N ILE A 20 -2.51 -5.41 12.15
CA ILE A 20 -3.69 -4.74 11.60
C ILE A 20 -4.10 -5.39 10.27
N LEU A 21 -3.16 -5.53 9.33
CA LEU A 21 -3.46 -6.09 8.01
C LEU A 21 -3.92 -7.54 8.11
N ASP A 22 -3.26 -8.33 8.96
CA ASP A 22 -3.61 -9.72 9.18
C ASP A 22 -5.00 -9.87 9.81
N TYR A 23 -5.33 -9.07 10.81
CA TYR A 23 -6.67 -9.06 11.41
C TYR A 23 -7.75 -8.74 10.37
N ARG A 24 -7.54 -7.69 9.56
CA ARG A 24 -8.53 -7.28 8.54
C ARG A 24 -8.67 -8.31 7.44
N TYR A 25 -7.56 -8.89 6.99
CA TYR A 25 -7.53 -9.98 6.00
C TYR A 25 -8.30 -11.20 6.50
N ARG A 26 -7.98 -11.71 7.71
CA ARG A 26 -8.61 -12.91 8.29
C ARG A 26 -10.12 -12.74 8.52
N ASN A 27 -10.58 -11.53 8.77
CA ASN A 27 -11.98 -11.21 8.97
C ASN A 27 -12.66 -10.64 7.71
N GLN A 28 -11.99 -10.65 6.56
CA GLN A 28 -12.49 -10.13 5.27
C GLN A 28 -13.07 -8.71 5.38
N LEU A 29 -12.47 -7.87 6.22
CA LEU A 29 -12.92 -6.50 6.41
C LEU A 29 -12.45 -5.64 5.24
N SER A 30 -13.37 -4.89 4.64
CA SER A 30 -13.08 -4.02 3.50
C SER A 30 -11.94 -3.05 3.82
N THR A 31 -10.85 -3.11 3.05
CA THR A 31 -9.63 -2.33 3.33
C THR A 31 -9.12 -1.74 2.02
N VAL A 32 -8.85 -0.44 2.02
CA VAL A 32 -8.12 0.23 0.94
C VAL A 32 -6.73 0.54 1.46
N VAL A 33 -5.72 0.14 0.70
CA VAL A 33 -4.31 0.44 0.95
C VAL A 33 -3.81 1.28 -0.22
N VAL A 34 -3.16 2.39 0.10
CA VAL A 34 -2.48 3.24 -0.87
C VAL A 34 -0.99 3.20 -0.55
N THR A 35 -0.17 3.02 -1.58
CA THR A 35 1.28 2.88 -1.47
C THR A 35 1.95 3.53 -2.68
N ASN A 36 3.16 4.03 -2.47
CA ASN A 36 4.03 4.48 -3.55
C ASN A 36 4.92 3.34 -4.08
N LEU A 37 4.85 2.15 -3.49
CA LEU A 37 5.60 0.99 -3.93
C LEU A 37 4.97 0.41 -5.20
N VAL A 38 5.81 0.14 -6.20
CA VAL A 38 5.36 -0.61 -7.39
C VAL A 38 5.31 -2.11 -7.10
N LEU A 39 4.60 -2.89 -7.93
CA LEU A 39 4.46 -4.35 -7.76
C LEU A 39 5.79 -5.10 -7.52
N PRO A 40 6.89 -4.81 -8.25
CA PRO A 40 8.20 -5.41 -7.96
C PRO A 40 8.74 -5.09 -6.56
N GLU A 41 8.51 -3.88 -6.06
CA GLU A 41 8.95 -3.41 -4.74
C GLU A 41 8.08 -4.00 -3.62
N LEU A 42 6.78 -4.20 -3.88
CA LEU A 42 5.91 -4.96 -2.99
C LEU A 42 6.42 -6.40 -2.79
N THR A 43 7.10 -6.97 -3.78
CA THR A 43 7.67 -8.33 -3.73
C THR A 43 9.12 -8.42 -3.27
N SER A 44 9.80 -7.30 -3.06
CA SER A 44 11.18 -7.27 -2.55
C SER A 44 11.22 -7.26 -1.02
N ASP A 45 12.42 -7.30 -0.45
CA ASP A 45 12.66 -7.28 1.01
C ASP A 45 12.32 -5.93 1.69
N GLU A 46 11.60 -5.03 1.01
CA GLU A 46 11.16 -3.72 1.53
C GLU A 46 9.90 -3.83 2.40
N LEU A 47 9.15 -4.93 2.27
CA LEU A 47 7.97 -5.24 3.07
C LEU A 47 8.10 -6.64 3.66
N ASP A 48 7.52 -6.86 4.85
CA ASP A 48 7.43 -8.20 5.42
C ASP A 48 6.73 -9.13 4.40
N PRO A 49 7.33 -10.27 4.01
CA PRO A 49 6.77 -11.18 3.02
C PRO A 49 5.35 -11.66 3.32
N ARG A 50 4.96 -11.67 4.61
CA ARG A 50 3.61 -12.02 5.06
C ARG A 50 2.58 -10.94 4.76
N ILE A 51 2.99 -9.67 4.74
CA ILE A 51 2.15 -8.55 4.30
C ILE A 51 1.94 -8.68 2.79
N THR A 52 3.02 -8.83 2.02
CA THR A 52 2.96 -9.00 0.57
C THR A 52 2.08 -10.16 0.16
N SER A 53 2.23 -11.32 0.82
CA SER A 53 1.40 -12.50 0.54
C SER A 53 -0.10 -12.24 0.72
N ARG A 54 -0.51 -11.40 1.69
CA ARG A 54 -1.93 -11.05 1.91
C ARG A 54 -2.44 -10.07 0.86
N LEU A 55 -1.62 -9.08 0.48
CA LEU A 55 -1.99 -8.09 -0.54
C LEU A 55 -2.06 -8.68 -1.95
N GLN A 56 -1.37 -9.79 -2.19
CA GLN A 56 -1.36 -10.51 -3.48
C GLN A 56 -2.43 -11.59 -3.61
N ASP A 57 -3.19 -11.89 -2.55
CA ASP A 57 -4.28 -12.86 -2.64
C ASP A 57 -5.39 -12.30 -3.55
N THR A 58 -5.43 -12.78 -4.79
CA THR A 58 -6.41 -12.36 -5.80
C THR A 58 -7.84 -12.81 -5.48
N SER A 59 -8.04 -13.68 -4.49
CA SER A 59 -9.37 -14.05 -4.02
C SER A 59 -10.01 -13.00 -3.11
N LEU A 60 -9.20 -12.13 -2.49
CA LEU A 60 -9.65 -11.11 -1.53
C LEU A 60 -9.20 -9.68 -1.88
N CYS A 61 -8.16 -9.54 -2.70
CA CYS A 61 -7.55 -8.25 -3.04
C CYS A 61 -7.58 -7.98 -4.55
N THR A 62 -7.69 -6.70 -4.89
CA THR A 62 -7.53 -6.20 -6.26
C THR A 62 -6.49 -5.10 -6.24
N VAL A 63 -5.41 -5.28 -7.01
CA VAL A 63 -4.35 -4.28 -7.14
C VAL A 63 -4.67 -3.35 -8.30
N VAL A 64 -4.62 -2.04 -8.04
CA VAL A 64 -4.84 -1.00 -9.05
C VAL A 64 -3.59 -0.12 -9.14
N GLU A 65 -2.88 -0.21 -10.26
CA GLU A 65 -1.72 0.63 -10.54
C GLU A 65 -2.16 1.99 -11.09
N THR A 66 -1.75 3.07 -10.44
CA THR A 66 -2.02 4.44 -10.93
C THR A 66 -0.81 4.97 -11.70
N ARG A 67 -0.96 5.20 -13.00
CA ARG A 67 0.07 5.78 -13.89
C ARG A 67 -0.08 7.28 -14.14
N ALA A 68 -0.93 7.95 -13.34
CA ALA A 68 -1.16 9.37 -13.48
C ALA A 68 0.08 10.16 -13.02
N GLN A 69 0.35 11.28 -13.69
CA GLN A 69 1.38 12.23 -13.24
C GLN A 69 0.94 12.93 -11.96
N ASP A 70 1.91 13.40 -11.16
CA ASP A 70 1.66 14.15 -9.94
C ASP A 70 0.74 15.34 -10.22
N TYR A 71 -0.45 15.28 -9.64
CA TYR A 71 -1.47 16.30 -9.78
C TYR A 71 -0.99 17.67 -9.27
N ARG A 72 -0.11 17.70 -8.25
CA ARG A 72 0.43 18.93 -7.64
C ARG A 72 1.36 19.68 -8.59
N LEU A 73 1.94 18.98 -9.57
CA LEU A 73 2.83 19.55 -10.60
C LEU A 73 2.08 20.05 -11.84
N ARG A 74 0.75 19.90 -11.92
CA ARG A 74 0.00 20.44 -13.06
C ARG A 74 0.10 21.96 -13.09
N PRO A 75 0.36 22.57 -14.26
CA PRO A 75 0.25 24.00 -14.43
C PRO A 75 -1.18 24.42 -14.04
N LYS A 76 -1.32 25.40 -13.15
CA LYS A 76 -2.62 26.02 -12.90
C LYS A 76 -3.08 26.62 -14.23
N SER A 77 -4.15 26.10 -14.80
CA SER A 77 -4.84 26.79 -15.90
C SER A 77 -5.21 28.18 -15.38
N GLN A 78 -4.76 29.23 -16.10
CA GLN A 78 -5.25 30.58 -15.87
C GLN A 78 -6.79 30.53 -15.92
N LYS A 79 -7.44 30.90 -14.82
CA LYS A 79 -8.86 31.21 -14.84
C LYS A 79 -9.00 32.55 -15.56
N ASP A 80 -9.78 32.56 -16.63
CA ASP A 80 -10.30 33.77 -17.28
C ASP A 80 -11.10 34.64 -16.29
#